data_AF-A0A6P6KQS6-F1
#
_entry.id   AF-A0A6P6KQS6-F1
#
_cell.length_a   1.000
_cell.length_b   1.000
_cell.length_c   1.000
_cell.angle_alpha   90.00
_cell.angle_beta   90.00
_cell.angle_gamma   90.00
#
_symmetry.space_group_name_H-M   'P 1'
#
loop_
_entity.id
_entity.type
_entity.pdbx_description
1 polymer ?
#
loop_
_entity_poly.entity_id
_entity_poly.type
_entity_poly.pdbx_seq_one_letter_code
_entity_poly.pdbx_strand_id
1 'polypeptide(L)'
;MSAPAMGTSRTAHTDSSNKKKKGPGTLATAYLVIYNVVMTAGWLVIAVGLVRAYLARGSYHGLYYPIEKPLKYFQTGALLEILHCAVGIVPSSVVLTGFQVMSRVFLTWAVTHSVREVQSEDSVLLFVVAWTVTEIIRYSFYTFSLLNHLPYLIKWARYTFFFVLYPMGVTGELLTIYAALPYVQKTGLYSIFLPNNYNFSFDYHTFLILVMISYIPLFPQLYFHMIRQRKKVLGHVEEYSKVE
;
A
#
# COMPACT_ATOMS: atom_id res chain seq x y z
N MET A 1 -43.73 -59.00 -27.80
CA MET A 1 -43.97 -57.69 -28.44
C MET A 1 -43.45 -56.61 -27.52
N SER A 2 -42.37 -55.97 -27.97
CA SER A 2 -41.83 -54.63 -27.66
C SER A 2 -42.13 -53.96 -26.31
N ALA A 3 -41.07 -53.67 -25.55
CA ALA A 3 -40.94 -52.44 -24.77
C ALA A 3 -39.50 -51.89 -24.93
N PRO A 4 -39.30 -50.57 -25.14
CA PRO A 4 -38.04 -50.02 -25.63
C PRO A 4 -37.09 -49.53 -24.53
N ALA A 5 -35.84 -49.34 -24.95
CA ALA A 5 -34.66 -48.96 -24.19
C ALA A 5 -34.76 -47.61 -23.47
N MET A 6 -34.24 -47.57 -22.24
CA MET A 6 -33.99 -46.34 -21.48
C MET A 6 -32.48 -46.14 -21.39
N GLY A 7 -31.97 -45.16 -22.13
CA GLY A 7 -30.56 -44.78 -22.15
C GLY A 7 -30.12 -44.24 -20.80
N THR A 8 -29.09 -44.85 -20.21
CA THR A 8 -28.42 -44.35 -19.00
C THR A 8 -27.26 -43.46 -19.41
N SER A 9 -27.49 -42.15 -19.36
CA SER A 9 -26.44 -41.13 -19.46
C SER A 9 -25.51 -41.26 -18.26
N ARG A 10 -24.27 -41.72 -18.47
CA ARG A 10 -23.19 -41.63 -17.48
C ARG A 10 -22.74 -40.17 -17.37
N THR A 11 -23.22 -39.47 -16.36
CA THR A 11 -22.64 -38.20 -15.92
C THR A 11 -21.34 -38.48 -15.19
N ALA A 12 -20.22 -38.18 -15.85
CA ALA A 12 -18.91 -38.13 -15.23
C ALA A 12 -18.90 -36.98 -14.22
N HIS A 13 -18.95 -37.31 -12.93
CA HIS A 13 -18.60 -36.38 -11.86
C HIS A 13 -17.10 -36.11 -11.94
N THR A 14 -16.74 -34.99 -12.58
CA THR A 14 -15.43 -34.38 -12.44
C THR A 14 -15.32 -33.84 -11.02
N ASP A 15 -14.68 -34.60 -10.14
CA ASP A 15 -14.19 -34.12 -8.85
C ASP A 15 -13.16 -33.01 -9.08
N SER A 16 -13.65 -31.78 -9.18
CA SER A 16 -12.84 -30.57 -9.07
C SER A 16 -12.39 -30.44 -7.61
N SER A 17 -11.35 -31.19 -7.27
CA SER A 17 -10.62 -31.04 -6.01
C SER A 17 -10.31 -29.57 -5.78
N ASN A 18 -11.05 -28.97 -4.85
CA ASN A 18 -10.86 -27.62 -4.39
C ASN A 18 -9.50 -27.57 -3.68
N LYS A 19 -8.42 -27.34 -4.44
CA LYS A 19 -7.06 -27.17 -3.92
C LYS A 19 -7.08 -26.00 -2.96
N LYS A 20 -7.31 -26.28 -1.66
CA LYS A 20 -6.99 -25.36 -0.57
C LYS A 20 -5.53 -24.95 -0.79
N LYS A 21 -5.30 -23.69 -1.17
CA LYS A 21 -3.95 -23.13 -1.32
C LYS A 21 -3.22 -23.38 0.00
N LYS A 22 -2.25 -24.31 -0.01
CA LYS A 22 -1.40 -24.56 1.16
C LYS A 22 -0.74 -23.23 1.50
N GLY A 23 -0.94 -22.76 2.74
CA GLY A 23 -0.29 -21.56 3.23
C GLY A 23 1.24 -21.68 3.14
N PRO A 24 1.97 -20.58 3.35
CA PRO A 24 3.42 -20.61 3.35
C PRO A 24 3.94 -21.70 4.31
N GLY A 25 4.98 -22.43 3.88
CA GLY A 25 5.61 -23.44 4.75
C GLY A 25 6.15 -22.80 6.03
N THR A 26 6.36 -23.58 7.10
CA THR A 26 6.74 -23.07 8.43
C THR A 26 7.93 -22.10 8.41
N LEU A 27 8.95 -22.39 7.60
CA LEU A 27 10.12 -21.51 7.41
C LEU A 27 9.75 -20.17 6.76
N ALA A 28 8.88 -20.20 5.75
CA ALA A 28 8.41 -19.00 5.09
C ALA A 28 7.52 -18.16 6.01
N THR A 29 6.69 -18.81 6.84
CA THR A 29 5.91 -18.13 7.89
C THR A 29 6.81 -17.46 8.92
N ALA A 30 7.84 -18.14 9.42
CA ALA A 30 8.79 -17.56 10.36
C ALA A 30 9.54 -16.36 9.76
N TYR A 31 10.02 -16.48 8.52
CA TYR A 31 10.64 -15.38 7.79
C TYR A 31 9.70 -14.18 7.62
N LEU A 32 8.45 -14.42 7.20
CA LEU A 32 7.46 -13.35 7.04
C LEU A 32 7.13 -12.67 8.37
N VAL A 33 7.04 -13.42 9.47
CA VAL A 33 6.85 -12.85 10.82
C VAL A 33 8.00 -11.91 11.16
N ILE A 34 9.25 -12.37 11.00
CA ILE A 34 10.44 -11.53 11.26
C ILE A 34 10.42 -10.28 10.38
N TYR A 35 10.16 -10.43 9.09
CA TYR A 35 10.06 -9.31 8.15
C TYR A 35 9.01 -8.28 8.61
N ASN A 36 7.79 -8.72 8.91
CA ASN A 36 6.71 -7.82 9.33
C ASN A 36 7.03 -7.15 10.68
N VAL A 37 7.69 -7.84 11.62
CA VAL A 37 8.12 -7.25 12.90
C VAL A 37 9.18 -6.18 12.68
N VAL A 38 10.20 -6.45 11.85
CA VAL A 38 11.25 -5.49 11.50
C VAL A 38 10.64 -4.26 10.81
N MET A 39 9.72 -4.46 9.87
CA MET A 39 9.01 -3.36 9.22
C MET A 39 8.19 -2.55 10.22
N THR A 40 7.43 -3.20 11.12
CA THR A 40 6.65 -2.52 12.16
C THR A 40 7.55 -1.68 13.08
N ALA A 41 8.67 -2.25 13.54
CA ALA A 41 9.65 -1.54 14.35
C ALA A 41 10.25 -0.34 13.61
N GLY A 42 10.53 -0.49 12.32
CA GLY A 42 11.01 0.59 11.47
C GLY A 42 10.06 1.77 11.37
N TRP A 43 8.78 1.49 11.11
CA TRP A 43 7.76 2.53 11.07
C TRP A 43 7.49 3.14 12.45
N LEU A 44 7.64 2.38 13.54
CA LEU A 44 7.61 2.93 14.90
C LEU A 44 8.78 3.89 15.17
N VAL A 45 9.98 3.60 14.66
CA VAL A 45 11.11 4.53 14.75
C VAL A 45 10.80 5.83 14.01
N ILE A 46 10.17 5.78 12.84
CA ILE A 46 9.71 6.97 12.12
C ILE A 46 8.67 7.74 12.94
N ALA A 47 7.69 7.05 13.52
CA ALA A 47 6.65 7.66 14.37
C ALA A 47 7.27 8.37 15.59
N VAL A 48 8.18 7.71 16.31
CA VAL A 48 8.88 8.29 17.46
C VAL A 48 9.76 9.46 17.02
N GLY A 49 10.42 9.34 15.86
CA GLY A 49 11.20 10.41 15.25
C GLY A 49 10.37 11.66 14.98
N LEU A 50 9.18 11.50 14.39
CA LEU A 50 8.22 12.58 14.15
C LEU A 50 7.79 13.26 15.45
N VAL A 51 7.37 12.47 16.46
CA VAL A 51 6.92 13.00 17.75
C VAL A 51 8.04 13.74 18.47
N ARG A 52 9.25 13.18 18.50
CA ARG A 52 10.41 13.82 19.14
C ARG A 52 10.80 15.11 18.42
N ALA A 53 10.81 15.10 17.09
CA ALA A 53 11.13 16.29 16.31
C ALA A 53 10.09 17.40 16.52
N TYR A 54 8.81 17.04 16.62
CA TYR A 54 7.72 17.97 16.91
C TYR A 54 7.86 18.59 18.31
N LEU A 55 8.10 17.75 19.33
CA LEU A 55 8.29 18.21 20.71
C LEU A 55 9.54 19.07 20.88
N ALA A 56 10.63 18.76 20.17
CA ALA A 56 11.89 19.49 20.28
C ALA A 56 11.86 20.86 19.57
N ARG A 57 11.13 20.98 18.46
CA ARG A 57 11.07 22.22 17.66
C ARG A 57 9.88 23.10 18.01
N GLY A 58 8.78 22.55 18.52
CA GLY A 58 7.53 23.27 18.73
C GLY A 58 6.89 23.80 17.44
N SER A 59 7.40 23.40 16.27
CA SER A 59 6.96 23.84 14.95
C SER A 59 7.05 22.70 13.95
N TYR A 60 6.20 22.74 12.93
CA TYR A 60 6.10 21.72 11.88
C TYR A 60 7.23 21.83 10.83
N HIS A 61 7.96 22.95 10.80
CA HIS A 61 8.99 23.18 9.78
C HIS A 61 10.25 22.30 10.00
N GLY A 62 10.59 21.54 8.95
CA GLY A 62 11.80 20.71 8.90
C GLY A 62 11.69 19.40 9.69
N LEU A 63 10.48 18.96 10.03
CA LEU A 63 10.24 17.65 10.66
C LEU A 63 10.59 16.47 9.74
N TYR A 64 10.65 16.70 8.42
CA TYR A 64 11.01 15.67 7.44
C TYR A 64 12.50 15.28 7.49
N TYR A 65 13.40 16.22 7.77
CA TYR A 65 14.85 15.98 7.76
C TYR A 65 15.32 14.78 8.63
N PRO A 66 14.90 14.65 9.91
CA PRO A 66 15.31 13.51 10.73
C PRO A 66 14.72 12.17 10.28
N ILE A 67 13.60 12.18 9.56
CA ILE A 67 12.87 10.96 9.18
C ILE A 67 13.06 10.56 7.72
N GLU A 68 13.66 11.41 6.88
CA GLU A 68 13.89 11.15 5.46
C GLU A 68 14.65 9.84 5.24
N LYS A 69 15.75 9.65 5.97
CA LYS A 69 16.60 8.46 5.86
C LYS A 69 15.87 7.18 6.23
N PRO A 70 15.25 7.06 7.43
CA PRO A 70 14.50 5.86 7.78
C PRO A 70 13.30 5.65 6.86
N LEU A 71 12.59 6.72 6.45
CA LEU A 71 11.48 6.62 5.50
C LEU A 71 11.93 5.98 4.18
N LYS A 72 13.02 6.46 3.57
CA LYS A 72 13.58 5.87 2.33
C LYS A 72 13.96 4.41 2.51
N TYR A 73 14.61 4.08 3.62
CA TYR A 73 15.06 2.72 3.89
C TYR A 73 13.89 1.74 3.98
N PHE A 74 12.90 2.03 4.83
CA PHE A 74 11.74 1.15 5.01
C PHE A 74 10.82 1.15 3.78
N GLN A 75 10.66 2.30 3.11
CA GLN A 75 9.89 2.35 1.87
C GLN A 75 10.51 1.50 0.76
N THR A 76 11.84 1.48 0.65
CA THR A 76 12.56 0.61 -0.29
C THR A 76 12.47 -0.86 0.15
N GLY A 77 12.52 -1.14 1.45
CA GLY A 77 12.30 -2.47 2.02
C GLY A 77 10.91 -3.08 1.69
N ALA A 78 9.90 -2.23 1.42
CA ALA A 78 8.59 -2.68 0.96
C ALA A 78 8.61 -3.32 -0.44
N LEU A 79 9.67 -3.10 -1.25
CA LEU A 79 9.84 -3.80 -2.54
C LEU A 79 9.92 -5.32 -2.37
N LEU A 80 10.40 -5.80 -1.21
CA LEU A 80 10.40 -7.22 -0.88
C LEU A 80 8.98 -7.81 -0.84
N GLU A 81 7.95 -7.02 -0.59
CA GLU A 81 6.55 -7.50 -0.64
C GLU A 81 6.14 -7.91 -2.04
N ILE A 82 6.62 -7.17 -3.06
CA ILE A 82 6.40 -7.52 -4.47
C ILE A 82 7.05 -8.86 -4.75
N LEU A 83 8.27 -9.07 -4.24
CA LEU A 83 9.00 -10.33 -4.36
C LEU A 83 8.27 -11.48 -3.64
N HIS A 84 7.76 -11.26 -2.43
CA HIS A 84 7.00 -12.29 -1.69
C HIS A 84 5.74 -12.71 -2.43
N CYS A 85 5.06 -11.77 -3.09
CA CYS A 85 3.93 -12.08 -3.95
C CYS A 85 4.37 -12.80 -5.23
N ALA A 86 5.48 -12.39 -5.86
CA ALA A 86 5.98 -12.97 -7.10
C ALA A 86 6.46 -14.43 -6.93
N VAL A 87 7.11 -14.72 -5.80
CA VAL A 87 7.52 -16.09 -5.42
C VAL A 87 6.32 -16.93 -4.96
N GLY A 88 5.17 -16.32 -4.72
CA GLY A 88 3.93 -17.01 -4.32
C GLY A 88 3.88 -17.40 -2.84
N ILE A 89 4.77 -16.85 -2.01
CA ILE A 89 4.75 -17.05 -0.55
C ILE A 89 3.52 -16.35 0.05
N VAL A 90 3.13 -15.21 -0.52
CA VAL A 90 1.95 -14.44 -0.11
C VAL A 90 0.88 -14.55 -1.21
N PRO A 91 -0.38 -14.93 -0.87
CA PRO A 91 -1.44 -15.15 -1.85
C PRO A 91 -2.10 -13.83 -2.32
N SER A 92 -1.29 -12.86 -2.76
CA SER A 92 -1.73 -11.55 -3.26
C SER A 92 -1.36 -11.35 -4.73
N SER A 93 -2.09 -10.48 -5.42
CA SER A 93 -1.77 -10.15 -6.81
C SER A 93 -0.49 -9.32 -6.87
N VAL A 94 0.53 -9.82 -7.57
CA VAL A 94 1.82 -9.14 -7.78
C VAL A 94 1.62 -7.76 -8.39
N VAL A 95 0.71 -7.64 -9.35
CA VAL A 95 0.41 -6.38 -10.04
C VAL A 95 -0.18 -5.36 -9.06
N LEU A 96 -1.15 -5.78 -8.24
CA LEU A 96 -1.80 -4.88 -7.29
C LEU A 96 -0.84 -4.44 -6.18
N THR A 97 -0.09 -5.36 -5.59
CA THR A 97 0.95 -5.05 -4.60
C THR A 97 2.04 -4.17 -5.21
N GLY A 98 2.41 -4.45 -6.46
CA GLY A 98 3.37 -3.68 -7.25
C GLY A 98 2.94 -2.22 -7.38
N PHE A 99 1.73 -1.95 -7.88
CA PHE A 99 1.23 -0.58 -7.99
C PHE A 99 1.21 0.16 -6.65
N GLN A 100 0.78 -0.50 -5.57
CA GLN A 100 0.70 0.10 -4.24
C GLN A 100 2.08 0.45 -3.67
N VAL A 101 3.06 -0.44 -3.81
CA VAL A 101 4.42 -0.20 -3.31
C VAL A 101 5.18 0.78 -4.21
N MET A 102 5.09 0.60 -5.53
CA MET A 102 5.79 1.44 -6.50
C MET A 102 5.29 2.89 -6.47
N SER A 103 4.00 3.14 -6.27
CA SER A 103 3.46 4.51 -6.12
C SER A 103 4.16 5.27 -4.99
N ARG A 104 4.36 4.61 -3.84
CA ARG A 104 4.98 5.22 -2.66
C ARG A 104 6.50 5.35 -2.80
N VAL A 105 7.15 4.35 -3.39
CA VAL A 105 8.58 4.42 -3.75
C VAL A 105 8.82 5.57 -4.73
N PHE A 106 7.95 5.72 -5.73
CA PHE A 106 7.97 6.82 -6.68
C PHE A 106 7.87 8.17 -5.97
N LEU A 107 6.89 8.37 -5.09
CA LEU A 107 6.77 9.63 -4.36
C LEU A 107 7.98 9.92 -3.45
N THR A 108 8.54 8.89 -2.83
CA THR A 108 9.68 9.02 -1.90
C THR A 108 10.98 9.35 -2.63
N TRP A 109 11.23 8.71 -3.78
CA TRP A 109 12.48 8.87 -4.51
C TRP A 109 12.39 9.85 -5.67
N ALA A 110 11.37 9.73 -6.51
CA ALA A 110 11.27 10.58 -7.70
C ALA A 110 10.77 11.99 -7.38
N VAL A 111 9.91 12.15 -6.37
CA VAL A 111 9.33 13.45 -6.02
C VAL A 111 10.07 14.10 -4.85
N THR A 112 9.93 13.54 -3.64
CA THR A 112 10.44 14.19 -2.41
C THR A 112 11.96 14.21 -2.29
N HIS A 113 12.67 13.23 -2.86
CA HIS A 113 14.14 13.27 -2.89
C HIS A 113 14.68 14.17 -3.99
N SER A 114 14.08 14.15 -5.19
CA SER A 114 14.52 14.96 -6.33
C SER A 114 14.24 16.44 -6.15
N VAL A 115 13.12 16.81 -5.52
CA VAL A 115 12.71 18.19 -5.27
C VAL A 115 12.81 18.48 -3.77
N ARG A 116 13.96 18.98 -3.35
CA ARG A 116 14.28 19.22 -1.93
C ARG A 116 13.40 20.30 -1.32
N GLU A 117 12.92 21.23 -2.14
CA GLU A 117 12.04 22.34 -1.76
C GLU A 117 10.69 21.85 -1.23
N VAL A 118 10.20 20.70 -1.72
CA VAL A 118 8.92 20.14 -1.28
C VAL A 118 9.05 19.49 0.10
N GLN A 119 10.26 19.14 0.55
CA GLN A 119 10.48 18.52 1.86
C GLN A 119 10.10 19.41 3.05
N SER A 120 10.03 20.73 2.84
CA SER A 120 9.57 21.70 3.86
C SER A 120 8.06 21.93 3.85
N GLU A 121 7.33 21.38 2.89
CA GLU A 121 5.89 21.57 2.76
C GLU A 121 5.10 20.71 3.75
N ASP A 122 3.99 21.25 4.25
CA ASP A 122 3.09 20.56 5.18
C ASP A 122 2.45 19.32 4.55
N SER A 123 2.32 19.31 3.22
CA SER A 123 1.82 18.18 2.43
C SER A 123 2.64 16.91 2.66
N VAL A 124 3.95 17.04 2.88
CA VAL A 124 4.83 15.92 3.15
C VAL A 124 4.53 15.29 4.49
N LEU A 125 4.30 16.11 5.52
CA LEU A 125 3.94 15.60 6.85
C LEU A 125 2.59 14.89 6.83
N LEU A 126 1.63 15.39 6.04
CA LEU A 126 0.30 14.80 5.93
C LEU A 126 0.36 13.36 5.43
N PHE A 127 1.06 13.08 4.32
CA PHE A 127 1.16 11.71 3.83
C PHE A 127 2.09 10.84 4.68
N VAL A 128 3.18 11.39 5.23
CA VAL A 128 4.11 10.61 6.06
C VAL A 128 3.41 10.13 7.34
N VAL A 129 2.64 10.97 8.01
CA VAL A 129 1.87 10.57 9.20
C VAL A 129 0.84 9.51 8.81
N ALA A 130 0.10 9.74 7.73
CA ALA A 130 -0.91 8.79 7.25
C ALA A 130 -0.31 7.42 6.92
N TRP A 131 0.83 7.41 6.21
CA TRP A 131 1.58 6.20 5.88
C TRP A 131 2.09 5.52 7.13
N THR A 132 2.73 6.26 8.04
CA THR A 132 3.32 5.69 9.25
C THR A 132 2.28 4.92 10.06
N VAL A 133 1.11 5.53 10.31
CA VAL A 133 0.03 4.86 11.05
C VAL A 133 -0.51 3.65 10.26
N THR A 134 -0.74 3.81 8.96
CA THR A 134 -1.26 2.74 8.10
C THR A 134 -0.32 1.53 8.07
N GLU A 135 0.97 1.78 7.97
CA GLU A 135 2.01 0.75 7.85
C GLU A 135 2.20 -0.02 9.16
N ILE A 136 2.24 0.68 10.30
CA ILE A 136 2.29 0.02 11.62
C ILE A 136 1.12 -0.95 11.77
N ILE A 137 -0.09 -0.51 11.45
CA ILE A 137 -1.30 -1.35 11.55
C ILE A 137 -1.23 -2.51 10.56
N ARG A 138 -0.78 -2.27 9.32
CA ARG A 138 -0.71 -3.26 8.24
C ARG A 138 0.25 -4.40 8.58
N TYR A 139 1.49 -4.08 8.96
CA TYR A 139 2.50 -5.08 9.30
C TYR A 139 2.19 -5.78 10.63
N SER A 140 1.63 -5.05 11.61
CA SER A 140 1.14 -5.68 12.85
C SER A 140 0.05 -6.71 12.52
N PHE A 141 -0.94 -6.33 11.69
CA PHE A 141 -1.99 -7.25 11.26
C PHE A 141 -1.41 -8.48 10.56
N TYR A 142 -0.44 -8.32 9.65
CA TYR A 142 0.18 -9.45 8.96
C TYR A 142 0.92 -10.37 9.93
N THR A 143 1.66 -9.80 10.89
CA THR A 143 2.35 -10.57 11.95
C THR A 143 1.36 -11.41 12.75
N PHE A 144 0.34 -10.78 13.32
CA PHE A 144 -0.64 -11.46 14.17
C PHE A 144 -1.52 -12.45 13.40
N SER A 145 -1.80 -12.16 12.12
CA SER A 145 -2.51 -13.09 11.24
C SER A 145 -1.69 -14.34 10.93
N LEU A 146 -0.36 -14.23 10.81
CA LEU A 146 0.53 -15.38 10.59
C LEU A 146 0.72 -16.22 11.87
N LEU A 147 0.65 -15.58 13.05
CA LEU A 147 0.71 -16.24 14.35
C LEU A 147 -0.62 -16.90 14.78
N ASN A 148 -1.67 -16.84 13.94
CA ASN A 148 -3.04 -17.30 14.23
C ASN A 148 -3.68 -16.65 15.48
N HIS A 149 -3.11 -15.57 16.00
CA HIS A 149 -3.63 -14.86 17.16
C HIS A 149 -3.80 -13.38 16.78
N LEU A 150 -4.92 -13.07 16.12
CA LEU A 150 -5.22 -11.72 15.64
C LEU A 150 -6.10 -10.94 16.63
N PRO A 151 -5.56 -9.96 17.38
CA PRO A 151 -6.35 -9.16 18.30
C PRO A 151 -7.46 -8.39 17.57
N TYR A 152 -8.65 -8.33 18.16
CA TYR A 152 -9.77 -7.59 17.60
C TYR A 152 -9.43 -6.11 17.37
N LEU A 153 -8.70 -5.49 18.29
CA LEU A 153 -8.29 -4.07 18.17
C LEU A 153 -7.51 -3.78 16.88
N ILE A 154 -6.55 -4.64 16.52
CA ILE A 154 -5.71 -4.45 15.32
C ILE A 154 -6.53 -4.68 14.05
N LYS A 155 -7.39 -5.71 14.07
CA LYS A 155 -8.34 -5.98 12.98
C LYS A 155 -9.28 -4.77 12.79
N TRP A 156 -9.88 -4.28 13.87
CA TRP A 156 -10.78 -3.13 13.86
C TRP A 156 -10.07 -1.86 13.40
N ALA A 157 -8.86 -1.58 13.90
CA ALA A 157 -8.08 -0.41 13.51
C ALA A 157 -7.79 -0.41 12.00
N ARG A 158 -7.38 -1.54 11.44
CA ARG A 158 -7.14 -1.70 9.99
C ARG A 158 -8.39 -1.37 9.16
N TYR A 159 -9.54 -1.87 9.58
CA TYR A 159 -10.81 -1.72 8.85
C TYR A 159 -11.63 -0.49 9.27
N THR A 160 -11.10 0.38 10.12
CA THR A 160 -11.79 1.63 10.53
C THR A 160 -10.94 2.86 10.25
N PHE A 161 -9.64 2.84 10.54
CA PHE A 161 -8.79 4.01 10.34
C PHE A 161 -8.59 4.36 8.87
N PHE A 162 -8.82 3.41 7.95
CA PHE A 162 -8.76 3.70 6.52
C PHE A 162 -9.74 4.80 6.08
N PHE A 163 -10.84 5.04 6.80
CA PHE A 163 -11.77 6.14 6.49
C PHE A 163 -11.09 7.51 6.52
N VAL A 164 -10.12 7.71 7.43
CA VAL A 164 -9.42 8.98 7.62
C VAL A 164 -8.04 8.94 6.98
N LEU A 165 -7.27 7.87 7.23
CA LEU A 165 -5.89 7.76 6.78
C LEU A 165 -5.78 7.66 5.26
N TYR A 166 -6.75 7.05 4.59
CA TYR A 166 -6.70 6.85 3.15
C TYR A 166 -6.89 8.16 2.37
N PRO A 167 -7.94 8.99 2.64
CA PRO A 167 -8.03 10.32 2.04
C PRO A 167 -6.90 11.25 2.46
N MET A 168 -6.48 11.20 3.74
CA MET A 168 -5.37 12.02 4.25
C MET A 168 -4.07 11.73 3.50
N GLY A 169 -3.72 10.45 3.33
CA GLY A 169 -2.53 10.03 2.59
C GLY A 169 -2.58 10.55 1.15
N VAL A 170 -3.62 10.20 0.41
CA VAL A 170 -3.78 10.58 -1.01
C VAL A 170 -3.77 12.10 -1.20
N THR A 171 -4.39 12.85 -0.30
CA THR A 171 -4.36 14.31 -0.35
C THR A 171 -2.95 14.85 -0.16
N GLY A 172 -2.18 14.32 0.82
CA GLY A 172 -0.79 14.70 1.02
C GLY A 172 0.10 14.36 -0.17
N GLU A 173 -0.09 13.19 -0.77
CA GLU A 173 0.66 12.76 -1.97
C GLU A 173 0.38 13.70 -3.16
N LEU A 174 -0.90 14.00 -3.45
CA LEU A 174 -1.29 14.88 -4.56
C LEU A 174 -0.81 16.32 -4.35
N LEU A 175 -0.91 16.85 -3.14
CA LEU A 175 -0.41 18.19 -2.81
C LEU A 175 1.12 18.26 -2.94
N THR A 176 1.83 17.20 -2.54
CA THR A 176 3.29 17.09 -2.70
C THR A 176 3.69 17.10 -4.17
N ILE A 177 3.00 16.33 -5.01
CA ILE A 177 3.25 16.31 -6.47
C ILE A 177 2.93 17.67 -7.08
N TYR A 178 1.81 18.29 -6.70
CA TYR A 178 1.42 19.61 -7.17
C TYR A 178 2.45 20.68 -6.81
N ALA A 179 2.94 20.68 -5.57
CA ALA A 179 4.00 21.58 -5.12
C ALA A 179 5.33 21.36 -5.87
N ALA A 180 5.60 20.12 -6.33
CA ALA A 180 6.79 19.79 -7.11
C ALA A 180 6.74 20.29 -8.57
N LEU A 181 5.55 20.39 -9.18
CA LEU A 181 5.36 20.78 -10.58
C LEU A 181 6.11 22.06 -11.01
N PRO A 182 6.00 23.21 -10.31
CA PRO A 182 6.69 24.43 -10.72
C PRO A 182 8.22 24.31 -10.65
N TYR A 183 8.75 23.51 -9.72
CA TYR A 183 10.20 23.29 -9.61
C TYR A 183 10.69 22.39 -10.75
N VAL A 184 9.96 21.31 -11.06
CA VAL A 184 10.27 20.42 -12.18
C VAL A 184 10.23 21.17 -13.52
N GLN A 185 9.23 22.03 -13.72
CA GLN A 185 9.11 22.83 -14.94
C GLN A 185 10.27 23.83 -15.10
N LYS A 186 10.72 24.47 -14.02
CA LYS A 186 11.83 25.44 -14.05
C LYS A 186 13.20 24.79 -14.26
N THR A 187 13.39 23.59 -13.71
CA THR A 187 14.69 22.90 -13.72
C THR A 187 14.85 21.94 -14.90
N GLY A 188 13.75 21.54 -15.55
CA GLY A 188 13.77 20.49 -16.57
C GLY A 188 14.21 19.13 -16.01
N LEU A 189 14.05 18.91 -14.70
CA LEU A 189 14.49 17.70 -14.01
C LEU A 189 13.90 16.46 -14.69
N TYR A 190 14.78 15.57 -15.18
CA TYR A 190 14.44 14.34 -15.91
C TYR A 190 13.71 14.51 -17.25
N SER A 191 13.61 15.72 -17.79
CA SER A 191 13.06 15.94 -19.14
C SER A 191 14.17 15.78 -20.19
N ILE A 192 14.01 14.81 -21.10
CA ILE A 192 14.96 14.57 -22.19
C ILE A 192 14.34 15.10 -23.48
N PHE A 193 14.93 16.17 -24.02
CA PHE A 193 14.55 16.75 -25.30
C PHE A 193 15.39 16.13 -26.43
N LEU A 194 14.74 15.46 -27.38
CA LEU A 194 15.38 15.01 -28.62
C LEU A 194 14.98 15.91 -29.81
N PRO A 195 15.92 16.24 -30.72
CA PRO A 195 15.67 17.15 -31.84
C PRO A 195 15.04 16.45 -33.07
N ASN A 196 14.07 15.55 -32.90
CA ASN A 196 13.46 14.85 -34.03
C ASN A 196 11.92 14.86 -33.98
N ASN A 197 11.28 15.19 -35.11
CA ASN A 197 9.84 15.42 -35.24
C ASN A 197 8.92 14.20 -35.03
N TYR A 198 9.49 13.00 -34.80
CA TYR A 198 8.74 11.76 -34.55
C TYR A 198 9.18 11.00 -33.28
N ASN A 199 9.92 11.63 -32.37
CA ASN A 199 10.42 10.96 -31.17
C ASN A 199 9.68 11.36 -29.90
N PHE A 200 9.29 10.35 -29.12
CA PHE A 200 8.67 10.48 -27.81
C PHE A 200 9.66 11.19 -26.85
N SER A 201 9.51 12.51 -26.67
CA SER A 201 10.26 13.26 -25.67
C SER A 201 9.64 12.98 -24.30
N PHE A 202 10.38 12.37 -23.39
CA PHE A 202 9.89 12.16 -22.03
C PHE A 202 9.98 13.49 -21.27
N ASP A 203 8.82 14.09 -21.01
CA ASP A 203 8.70 15.26 -20.15
C ASP A 203 8.20 14.84 -18.77
N TYR A 204 9.06 15.05 -17.77
CA TYR A 204 8.76 14.65 -16.40
C TYR A 204 7.59 15.45 -15.82
N HIS A 205 7.40 16.71 -16.23
CA HIS A 205 6.26 17.53 -15.83
C HIS A 205 4.93 16.93 -16.31
N THR A 206 4.84 16.59 -17.60
CA THR A 206 3.67 15.90 -18.18
C THR A 206 3.43 14.54 -17.52
N PHE A 207 4.48 13.79 -17.22
CA PHE A 207 4.37 12.52 -16.50
C PHE A 207 3.77 12.69 -15.09
N LEU A 208 4.19 13.70 -14.33
CA LEU A 208 3.62 13.99 -13.00
C LEU A 208 2.13 14.35 -13.09
N ILE A 209 1.71 15.10 -14.10
CA ILE A 209 0.30 15.41 -14.35
C ILE A 209 -0.50 14.13 -14.63
N LEU A 210 0.02 13.25 -15.49
CA LEU A 210 -0.62 11.96 -15.77
C LEU A 210 -0.76 11.09 -14.51
N VAL A 211 0.27 11.08 -13.65
CA VAL A 211 0.20 10.41 -12.35
C VAL A 211 -0.93 11.01 -11.52
N MET A 212 -1.03 12.33 -11.38
CA MET A 212 -2.12 12.96 -10.63
C MET A 212 -3.51 12.61 -11.20
N ILE A 213 -3.66 12.61 -12.53
CA ILE A 213 -4.92 12.22 -13.19
C ILE A 213 -5.26 10.75 -12.88
N SER A 214 -4.27 9.86 -12.82
CA SER A 214 -4.49 8.44 -12.53
C SER A 214 -5.10 8.18 -11.13
N TYR A 215 -4.95 9.11 -10.17
CA TYR A 215 -5.58 8.99 -8.86
C TYR A 215 -7.10 9.10 -8.94
N ILE A 216 -7.66 9.82 -9.91
CA ILE A 216 -9.12 10.02 -10.06
C ILE A 216 -9.87 8.69 -10.22
N PRO A 217 -9.51 7.79 -11.15
CA PRO A 217 -10.15 6.48 -11.25
C PRO A 217 -9.68 5.48 -10.18
N LEU A 218 -8.39 5.51 -9.78
CA LEU A 218 -7.83 4.51 -8.88
C LEU A 218 -8.30 4.67 -7.43
N PHE A 219 -8.43 5.91 -6.95
CA PHE A 219 -8.77 6.20 -5.57
C PHE A 219 -10.16 5.66 -5.18
N PRO A 220 -11.26 5.97 -5.88
CA PRO A 220 -12.59 5.48 -5.52
C PRO A 220 -12.65 3.95 -5.56
N GLN A 221 -12.03 3.34 -6.58
CA GLN A 221 -12.05 1.89 -6.74
C GLN A 221 -11.40 1.17 -5.54
N LEU A 222 -10.22 1.62 -5.11
CA LEU A 222 -9.51 1.04 -3.96
C LEU A 222 -10.23 1.35 -2.64
N TYR A 223 -10.78 2.55 -2.51
CA TYR A 223 -11.53 2.97 -1.32
C TYR A 223 -12.82 2.17 -1.13
N PHE A 224 -13.63 2.03 -2.17
CA PHE A 224 -14.84 1.19 -2.12
C PHE A 224 -14.52 -0.28 -1.89
N HIS A 225 -13.40 -0.77 -2.41
CA HIS A 225 -12.92 -2.12 -2.13
C HIS A 225 -12.66 -2.31 -0.62
N MET A 226 -12.00 -1.37 0.05
CA MET A 226 -11.80 -1.41 1.51
C MET A 226 -13.11 -1.37 2.29
N ILE A 227 -14.09 -0.56 1.87
CA ILE A 227 -15.43 -0.54 2.48
C ILE A 227 -16.11 -1.91 2.36
N ARG A 228 -16.04 -2.55 1.19
CA ARG A 228 -16.59 -3.90 0.98
C ARG A 228 -15.86 -4.94 1.84
N GLN A 229 -14.54 -4.85 1.97
CA GLN A 229 -13.77 -5.73 2.83
C GLN A 229 -14.14 -5.56 4.32
N ARG A 230 -14.31 -4.31 4.79
CA ARG A 230 -14.79 -4.03 6.14
C ARG A 230 -16.12 -4.73 6.41
N LYS A 231 -17.11 -4.55 5.53
CA LYS A 231 -18.44 -5.18 5.68
C LYS A 231 -18.32 -6.70 5.79
N LYS A 232 -17.47 -7.33 4.98
CA LYS A 232 -17.25 -8.79 5.02
C LYS A 232 -16.57 -9.27 6.30
N VAL A 233 -15.57 -8.54 6.80
CA VAL A 233 -14.73 -9.00 7.92
C VAL A 233 -15.32 -8.64 9.28
N LEU A 234 -15.89 -7.44 9.42
CA LEU A 234 -16.47 -6.97 10.68
C LEU A 234 -17.99 -7.21 10.77
N GLY A 235 -18.70 -7.26 9.64
CA GLY A 235 -20.16 -7.46 9.66
C GLY A 235 -20.60 -8.79 10.26
N HIS A 236 -19.84 -9.87 10.05
CA HIS A 236 -20.13 -11.17 10.66
C HIS A 236 -19.83 -11.21 12.17
N VAL A 237 -18.94 -10.35 12.69
CA VAL A 237 -18.62 -10.33 14.13
C VAL A 237 -19.76 -9.70 14.93
N GLU A 238 -20.40 -8.66 14.39
CA GLU A 238 -21.58 -8.04 15.00
C GLU A 238 -22.82 -8.94 14.95
N GLU A 239 -22.93 -9.82 13.95
CA GLU A 239 -24.01 -10.78 13.83
C GLU A 239 -23.93 -11.88 14.91
N TYR A 240 -22.73 -12.37 15.23
CA TYR A 240 -22.54 -13.32 16.33
C TYR A 240 -22.71 -12.67 17.72
N SER A 241 -22.24 -11.43 17.91
CA SER A 241 -22.37 -10.73 19.20
C SER A 241 -23.80 -10.25 19.51
N LYS A 242 -24.72 -10.28 18.55
CA LYS A 242 -26.15 -9.96 18.75
C LYS A 242 -27.03 -11.19 18.99
N VAL A 243 -26.45 -12.38 18.88
CA VAL A 243 -27.16 -13.67 19.03
C VAL A 243 -26.86 -14.31 20.40
N GLU A 244 -25.92 -13.78 21.16
CA GLU A 244 -25.75 -14.01 22.62
C GLU A 244 -26.52 -12.96 23.43
#